data_AF-A0A963S6K7-F1
#
_entry.id   AF-A0A963S6K7-F1
#
_cell.length_a   1.000
_cell.length_b   1.000
_cell.length_c   1.000
_cell.angle_alpha   90.00
_cell.angle_beta   90.00
_cell.angle_gamma   90.00
#
_symmetry.space_group_name_H-M   'P 1'
#
loop_
_entity.id
_entity.type
_entity.pdbx_description
1 polymer ?
#
loop_
_entity_poly.entity_id
_entity_poly.type
_entity_poly.pdbx_seq_one_letter_code
_entity_poly.pdbx_strand_id
1 'polypeptide(L)'
;MFVLKNGAGIKINGNADINISAMSQNELIAAGLSAEQAAKLEGMLIFEDRGSSGNSGNKINGTADTYLNGTIYLPKSGIEFLGTAYVTSRCLMIAAKTIQIGGTADMSSFCPAGMQHNTEVSRSSRNVKLVG
;
A
#
# COMPACT_ATOMS: atom_id res chain seq x y z
N MET A 1 5.20 -9.14 -3.51
CA MET A 1 3.80 -8.84 -3.15
C MET A 1 3.40 -9.60 -1.89
N PHE A 2 2.68 -8.98 -0.96
CA PHE A 2 2.14 -9.65 0.23
C PHE A 2 0.65 -9.94 0.07
N VAL A 3 0.20 -11.15 0.41
CA VAL A 3 -1.21 -11.55 0.37
C VAL A 3 -1.69 -11.90 1.78
N LEU A 4 -2.70 -11.19 2.26
CA LEU A 4 -3.25 -11.35 3.60
C LEU A 4 -4.57 -12.11 3.54
N LYS A 5 -4.60 -13.27 4.19
CA LYS A 5 -5.77 -14.16 4.29
C LYS A 5 -6.05 -14.48 5.75
N ASN A 6 -7.31 -14.80 6.06
CA ASN A 6 -7.72 -15.31 7.38
C ASN A 6 -7.27 -14.43 8.55
N GLY A 7 -7.32 -13.11 8.40
CA GLY A 7 -6.89 -12.18 9.45
C GLY A 7 -5.36 -12.03 9.58
N ALA A 8 -4.57 -12.50 8.61
CA ALA A 8 -3.15 -12.16 8.55
C ALA A 8 -2.94 -10.64 8.49
N GLY A 9 -1.81 -10.18 9.02
CA GLY A 9 -1.44 -8.76 8.99
C GLY A 9 0.06 -8.56 8.84
N ILE A 10 0.46 -7.34 8.49
CA ILE A 10 1.85 -6.97 8.26
C ILE A 10 2.29 -6.00 9.37
N LYS A 11 3.39 -6.34 10.04
CA LYS A 11 4.03 -5.45 11.00
C LYS A 11 5.47 -5.21 10.57
N ILE A 12 5.76 -3.97 10.22
CA ILE A 12 7.11 -3.50 9.92
C ILE A 12 7.52 -2.60 11.08
N ASN A 13 8.47 -3.07 11.88
CA ASN A 13 9.04 -2.31 12.99
C ASN A 13 10.55 -2.22 12.81
N GLY A 14 11.12 -1.02 12.84
CA GLY A 14 12.57 -0.86 12.85
C GLY A 14 13.10 0.48 12.34
N ASN A 15 14.42 0.65 12.45
CA ASN A 15 15.15 1.84 12.03
C ASN A 15 15.97 1.58 10.75
N ALA A 16 15.61 0.56 9.98
CA ALA A 16 16.27 0.23 8.72
C ALA A 16 15.46 0.81 7.56
N ASP A 17 16.15 1.33 6.54
CA ASP A 17 15.51 1.79 5.32
C ASP A 17 14.82 0.62 4.63
N ILE A 18 13.56 0.84 4.26
CA ILE A 18 12.72 -0.19 3.68
C ILE A 18 12.35 0.25 2.28
N ASN A 19 12.73 -0.56 1.29
CA ASN A 19 12.33 -0.35 -0.10
C ASN A 19 11.50 -1.53 -0.57
N ILE A 20 10.20 -1.30 -0.76
CA ILE A 20 9.26 -2.31 -1.25
C ILE A 20 8.56 -1.74 -2.47
N SER A 21 8.81 -2.39 -3.60
CA SER A 21 8.13 -2.10 -4.86
C SER A 21 7.20 -3.24 -5.23
N ALA A 22 6.06 -2.90 -5.82
CA ALA A 22 5.13 -3.88 -6.36
C ALA A 22 5.75 -4.67 -7.52
N MET A 23 5.26 -5.89 -7.69
CA MET A 23 5.68 -6.75 -8.80
C MET A 23 5.00 -6.31 -10.10
N SER A 24 5.74 -6.39 -11.20
CA SER A 24 5.22 -6.27 -12.55
C SER A 24 4.38 -7.49 -12.95
N GLN A 25 3.57 -7.35 -14.00
CA GLN A 25 2.78 -8.46 -14.53
C GLN A 25 3.65 -9.70 -14.86
N ASN A 26 4.83 -9.48 -15.45
CA ASN A 26 5.73 -10.58 -15.84
C ASN A 26 6.27 -11.35 -14.63
N GLU A 27 6.61 -10.65 -13.55
CA GLU A 27 7.08 -11.27 -12.30
C GLU A 27 5.96 -12.07 -11.63
N LEU A 28 4.71 -11.60 -11.72
CA LEU A 28 3.54 -12.33 -11.21
C LEU A 28 3.26 -13.61 -12.03
N ILE A 29 3.38 -13.54 -13.35
CA ILE A 29 3.26 -14.72 -14.22
C ILE A 29 4.39 -15.72 -13.90
N ALA A 30 5.62 -15.25 -13.75
CA ALA A 30 6.75 -16.09 -13.36
C ALA A 30 6.58 -16.73 -11.97
N ALA A 31 5.85 -16.07 -11.07
CA ALA A 31 5.46 -16.61 -9.77
C ALA A 31 4.29 -17.62 -9.84
N GLY A 32 3.77 -17.92 -11.04
CA GLY A 32 2.77 -18.96 -11.27
C GLY A 32 1.32 -18.46 -11.36
N LEU A 33 1.08 -17.15 -11.47
CA LEU A 33 -0.26 -16.61 -11.69
C LEU A 33 -0.64 -16.67 -13.18
N SER A 34 -1.95 -16.83 -13.48
CA SER A 34 -2.43 -16.67 -14.86
C SER A 34 -2.23 -15.25 -15.35
N ALA A 35 -2.16 -15.05 -16.67
CA ALA A 35 -2.03 -13.71 -17.25
C ALA A 35 -3.17 -12.76 -16.81
N GLU A 36 -4.41 -13.27 -16.68
CA GLU A 36 -5.54 -12.45 -16.20
C GLU A 36 -5.43 -12.09 -14.72
N GLN A 37 -4.90 -13.00 -13.89
CA GLN A 37 -4.67 -12.75 -12.47
C GLN A 37 -3.52 -11.78 -12.26
N ALA A 38 -2.42 -11.95 -13.02
CA ALA A 38 -1.27 -11.07 -13.01
C ALA A 38 -1.64 -9.65 -13.45
N ALA A 39 -2.47 -9.49 -14.48
CA ALA A 39 -2.96 -8.19 -14.93
C ALA A 39 -3.74 -7.44 -13.83
N LYS A 40 -4.52 -8.17 -13.02
CA LYS A 40 -5.32 -7.58 -11.92
C LYS A 40 -4.49 -7.25 -10.68
N LEU A 41 -3.32 -7.87 -10.53
CA LEU A 41 -2.47 -7.75 -9.36
C LEU A 41 -1.18 -6.97 -9.64
N GLU A 42 -0.95 -6.60 -10.90
CA GLU A 42 0.15 -5.71 -11.27
C GLU A 42 0.08 -4.42 -10.47
N GLY A 43 1.23 -4.00 -9.94
CA GLY A 43 1.29 -2.80 -9.11
C GLY A 43 0.74 -2.98 -7.68
N MET A 44 0.32 -4.20 -7.28
CA MET A 44 -0.10 -4.48 -5.91
C MET A 44 1.10 -4.79 -5.01
N LEU A 45 1.21 -4.03 -3.93
CA LEU A 45 2.21 -4.22 -2.89
C LEU A 45 1.69 -5.17 -1.81
N ILE A 46 0.50 -4.85 -1.29
CA ILE A 46 -0.20 -5.58 -0.24
C ILE A 46 -1.64 -5.77 -0.67
N PHE A 47 -2.09 -7.01 -0.69
CA PHE A 47 -3.47 -7.38 -1.02
C PHE A 47 -4.08 -8.19 0.11
N GLU A 48 -5.13 -7.66 0.72
CA GLU A 48 -6.00 -8.45 1.60
C GLU A 48 -7.12 -9.09 0.78
N ASP A 49 -7.24 -10.41 0.96
CA ASP A 49 -8.30 -11.22 0.39
C ASP A 49 -9.68 -10.74 0.89
N ARG A 50 -10.63 -10.57 -0.02
CA ARG A 50 -11.98 -10.09 0.30
C ARG A 50 -12.73 -11.04 1.25
N GLY A 51 -12.39 -12.32 1.27
CA GLY A 51 -12.89 -13.34 2.19
C GLY A 51 -12.24 -13.31 3.58
N SER A 52 -11.18 -12.51 3.79
CA SER A 52 -10.52 -12.36 5.10
C SER A 52 -11.51 -11.89 6.18
N SER A 53 -11.29 -12.29 7.44
CA SER A 53 -12.02 -11.77 8.61
C SER A 53 -11.65 -10.33 8.95
N GLY A 54 -10.59 -9.79 8.34
CA GLY A 54 -10.03 -8.48 8.68
C GLY A 54 -9.10 -8.56 9.91
N ASN A 55 -8.22 -7.57 10.02
CA ASN A 55 -7.25 -7.42 11.10
C ASN A 55 -7.01 -5.92 11.38
N SER A 56 -6.79 -5.56 12.65
CA SER A 56 -6.37 -4.21 13.07
C SER A 56 -4.86 -4.08 13.27
N GLY A 57 -4.10 -5.16 13.02
CA GLY A 57 -2.68 -5.26 13.35
C GLY A 57 -1.74 -4.85 12.23
N ASN A 58 -2.20 -4.30 11.10
CA ASN A 58 -1.28 -3.81 10.07
C ASN A 58 -0.64 -2.52 10.52
N LYS A 59 0.68 -2.52 10.64
CA LYS A 59 1.42 -1.39 11.17
C LYS A 59 2.76 -1.25 10.48
N ILE A 60 3.07 -0.03 10.07
CA ILE A 60 4.37 0.40 9.60
C ILE A 60 4.85 1.45 10.59
N ASN A 61 5.86 1.08 11.37
CA ASN A 61 6.34 1.86 12.50
C ASN A 61 7.88 1.84 12.52
N GLY A 62 8.47 2.92 12.02
CA GLY A 62 9.91 3.07 11.94
C GLY A 62 10.32 4.53 11.86
N THR A 63 11.58 4.82 12.16
CA THR A 63 12.19 6.15 12.02
C THR A 63 13.05 6.28 10.75
N ALA A 64 13.04 5.25 9.89
CA ALA A 64 13.86 5.16 8.69
C ALA A 64 13.06 5.46 7.42
N ASP A 65 13.77 5.73 6.33
CA ASP A 65 13.14 6.07 5.06
C ASP A 65 12.36 4.86 4.53
N THR A 66 11.05 5.04 4.35
CA THR A 66 10.15 3.96 3.92
C THR A 66 9.67 4.23 2.50
N TYR A 67 10.38 3.64 1.54
CA TYR A 67 10.06 3.69 0.13
C TYR A 67 9.04 2.60 -0.21
N LEU A 68 7.76 3.00 -0.31
CA LEU A 68 6.67 2.13 -0.76
C LEU A 68 6.23 2.57 -2.16
N ASN A 69 6.22 1.64 -3.11
CA ASN A 69 5.77 1.89 -4.48
C ASN A 69 4.73 0.85 -4.90
N GLY A 70 3.53 1.31 -5.24
CA GLY A 70 2.42 0.47 -5.68
C GLY A 70 1.14 0.69 -4.85
N THR A 71 0.30 -0.34 -4.81
CA THR A 71 -1.03 -0.30 -4.22
C THR A 71 -1.14 -1.17 -2.97
N ILE A 72 -1.65 -0.59 -1.88
CA ILE A 72 -2.04 -1.27 -0.66
C ILE A 72 -3.56 -1.37 -0.64
N TYR A 73 -4.10 -2.58 -0.71
CA TYR A 73 -5.54 -2.85 -0.70
C TYR A 73 -5.93 -3.70 0.51
N LEU A 74 -6.63 -3.08 1.45
CA LEU A 74 -7.02 -3.61 2.76
C LEU A 74 -8.52 -3.35 3.03
N PRO A 75 -9.45 -3.96 2.28
CA PRO A 75 -10.87 -3.60 2.33
C PRO A 75 -11.55 -3.87 3.68
N LYS A 76 -10.99 -4.75 4.51
CA LYS A 76 -11.55 -5.12 5.83
C LYS A 76 -10.62 -4.76 6.98
N SER A 77 -9.34 -4.56 6.69
CA SER A 77 -8.32 -4.23 7.67
C SER A 77 -7.98 -2.74 7.69
N GLY A 78 -7.56 -2.28 8.87
CA GLY A 78 -6.92 -0.98 9.02
C GLY A 78 -5.41 -1.06 8.77
N ILE A 79 -4.77 0.08 8.51
CA ILE A 79 -3.31 0.22 8.52
C ILE A 79 -2.89 1.47 9.29
N GLU A 80 -1.86 1.31 10.12
CA GLU A 80 -1.27 2.38 10.92
C GLU A 80 0.14 2.72 10.40
N PHE A 81 0.37 3.99 10.09
CA PHE A 81 1.69 4.57 9.84
C PHE A 81 2.07 5.41 11.05
N LEU A 82 2.90 4.86 11.94
CA LEU A 82 3.24 5.48 13.23
C LEU A 82 4.75 5.59 13.34
N GLY A 83 5.36 6.70 12.92
CA GLY A 83 6.81 6.89 12.91
C GLY A 83 7.27 8.10 12.11
N THR A 84 8.58 8.27 11.89
CA THR A 84 9.11 9.23 10.89
C THR A 84 9.14 8.52 9.54
N ALA A 85 7.97 8.30 8.95
CA ALA A 85 7.89 7.70 7.62
C ALA A 85 7.99 8.80 6.57
N TYR A 86 9.08 8.80 5.80
CA TYR A 86 9.18 9.56 4.55
C TYR A 86 8.65 8.68 3.41
N VAL A 87 7.55 9.10 2.78
CA VAL A 87 7.04 8.44 1.56
C VAL A 87 7.56 9.21 0.37
N THR A 88 8.65 8.74 -0.23
CA THR A 88 9.39 9.49 -1.27
C THR A 88 9.35 8.84 -2.64
N SER A 89 8.66 7.71 -2.82
CA SER A 89 8.74 6.92 -4.05
C SER A 89 7.40 6.75 -4.78
N ARG A 90 7.26 7.47 -5.90
CA ARG A 90 6.47 7.13 -7.10
C ARG A 90 5.14 6.39 -6.84
N CYS A 91 4.05 7.15 -6.66
CA CYS A 91 2.66 6.67 -6.71
C CYS A 91 2.31 5.52 -5.76
N LEU A 92 2.27 5.83 -4.46
CA LEU A 92 1.64 4.97 -3.46
C LEU A 92 0.12 5.21 -3.44
N MET A 93 -0.66 4.17 -3.71
CA MET A 93 -2.12 4.18 -3.55
C MET A 93 -2.52 3.31 -2.35
N ILE A 94 -3.35 3.85 -1.46
CA ILE A 94 -3.83 3.13 -0.27
C ILE A 94 -5.35 3.11 -0.28
N ALA A 95 -5.93 1.92 -0.31
CA ALA A 95 -7.36 1.68 -0.17
C ALA A 95 -7.57 0.71 1.01
N ALA A 96 -7.81 1.26 2.20
CA ALA A 96 -7.98 0.49 3.43
C ALA A 96 -9.30 0.84 4.14
N LYS A 97 -9.79 -0.04 5.02
CA LYS A 97 -10.98 0.24 5.86
C LYS A 97 -10.75 1.46 6.75
N THR A 98 -9.57 1.55 7.34
CA THR A 98 -9.10 2.71 8.10
C THR A 98 -7.63 2.95 7.79
N ILE A 99 -7.25 4.23 7.68
CA ILE A 99 -5.87 4.66 7.52
C ILE A 99 -5.60 5.60 8.69
N GLN A 100 -4.66 5.22 9.54
CA GLN A 100 -4.19 6.08 10.62
C GLN A 100 -2.75 6.50 10.33
N ILE A 101 -2.51 7.80 10.35
CA ILE A 101 -1.19 8.39 10.18
C ILE A 101 -0.88 9.16 11.46
N GLY A 102 0.29 8.94 12.05
CA GLY A 102 0.72 9.61 13.27
C GLY A 102 2.24 9.62 13.42
N GLY A 103 2.73 10.37 14.41
CA GLY A 103 4.16 10.64 14.59
C GLY A 103 4.62 11.84 13.78
N THR A 104 5.84 11.77 13.26
CA THR A 104 6.51 12.78 12.40
C THR A 104 6.49 12.37 10.93
N ALA A 105 5.54 11.51 10.54
CA ALA A 105 5.42 11.01 9.18
C ALA A 105 5.16 12.17 8.20
N ASP A 106 6.01 12.28 7.18
CA ASP A 106 5.85 13.21 6.07
C ASP A 106 5.41 12.43 4.83
N MET A 107 4.10 12.49 4.56
CA MET A 107 3.47 11.91 3.37
C MET A 107 3.09 13.01 2.36
N SER A 108 3.93 14.03 2.19
CA SER A 108 3.65 15.18 1.31
C SER A 108 3.62 14.86 -0.19
N SER A 109 4.16 13.72 -0.64
CA SER A 109 4.22 13.35 -2.06
C SER A 109 3.81 11.90 -2.29
N PHE A 110 2.51 11.67 -2.49
CA PHE A 110 1.98 10.35 -2.88
C PHE A 110 2.28 10.01 -4.34
N CYS A 111 2.41 11.00 -5.23
CA CYS A 111 2.83 10.86 -6.62
C CYS A 111 3.67 12.10 -7.00
N PRO A 112 4.97 11.97 -7.29
CA PRO A 112 5.79 13.08 -7.76
C PRO A 112 5.21 13.70 -9.05
N ALA A 113 5.41 15.01 -9.24
CA ALA A 113 4.96 15.70 -10.44
C ALA A 113 5.50 15.01 -11.72
N GLY A 114 4.61 14.77 -12.68
CA GLY A 114 4.95 14.08 -13.95
C GLY A 114 4.77 12.56 -13.93
N MET A 115 4.44 11.96 -12.80
CA MET A 115 4.09 10.54 -12.70
C MET A 115 2.57 10.35 -12.78
N GLN A 116 2.07 9.82 -13.90
CA GLN A 116 0.67 9.40 -14.02
C GLN A 116 0.58 7.90 -13.70
N HIS A 117 -0.30 7.53 -12.77
CA HIS A 117 -0.64 6.14 -12.48
C HIS A 117 -2.07 5.89 -12.95
N ASN A 118 -2.25 5.14 -14.04
CA ASN A 118 -3.54 4.84 -14.67
C ASN A 118 -4.32 3.72 -13.95
N THR A 119 -4.30 3.70 -12.61
CA THR A 119 -5.06 2.70 -11.86
C THR A 119 -6.42 3.28 -11.51
N GLU A 120 -7.34 3.20 -12.47
CA GLU A 120 -8.74 3.59 -12.28
C GLU A 120 -9.49 2.55 -11.43
N VAL A 121 -9.42 2.67 -10.11
CA VAL A 121 -10.30 1.91 -9.19
C VAL A 121 -11.61 2.69 -9.01
N SER A 122 -12.41 2.79 -10.07
CA SER A 122 -13.72 3.47 -10.14
C SER A 122 -13.68 5.01 -10.05
N ARG A 123 -14.31 5.69 -11.03
CA ARG A 123 -14.60 7.14 -10.96
C ARG A 123 -15.68 7.40 -9.90
N SER A 124 -15.27 7.62 -8.66
CA SER A 124 -16.05 8.39 -7.70
C SER A 124 -15.36 9.73 -7.51
N SER A 125 -16.02 10.82 -7.91
CA SER A 125 -15.55 12.20 -7.84
C SER A 125 -15.46 12.75 -6.40
N ARG A 126 -14.99 11.95 -5.45
CA ARG A 126 -14.82 12.37 -4.05
C ARG A 126 -13.35 12.60 -3.76
N ASN A 127 -12.92 13.82 -4.03
CA ASN A 127 -11.65 14.33 -3.52
C ASN A 127 -11.74 14.43 -1.99
N VAL A 128 -10.92 13.67 -1.26
CA VAL A 128 -10.71 13.89 0.17
C VAL A 128 -9.65 15.00 0.28
N LYS A 129 -10.10 16.22 0.56
CA LYS A 129 -9.21 17.33 0.93
C LYS A 129 -9.08 17.35 2.45
N LEU A 130 -7.86 17.17 2.96
CA LEU A 130 -7.56 17.48 4.36
C LEU A 130 -7.51 19.00 4.48
N VAL A 131 -8.49 19.56 5.18
CA VAL A 131 -8.48 20.95 5.63
C VAL A 131 -7.66 21.00 6.92
N GLY A 132 -6.63 21.86 6.92
CA GLY A 132 -5.88 22.22 8.13
C GLY A 132 -6.70 23.10 9.07
#